data_AF-A0A7C3G5X6-F1
#
_entry.id   AF-A0A7C3G5X6-F1
#
_cell.length_a   1.000
_cell.length_b   1.000
_cell.length_c   1.000
_cell.angle_alpha   90.00
_cell.angle_beta   90.00
_cell.angle_gamma   90.00
#
_symmetry.space_group_name_H-M   'P 1'
#
loop_
_entity.id
_entity.type
_entity.pdbx_description
1 polymer ?
#
loop_
_entity_poly.entity_id
_entity_poly.type
_entity_poly.pdbx_seq_one_letter_code
_entity_poly.pdbx_strand_id
1 'polypeptide(L)'
;CENNTISFQYQVLPILVANCAYSGCHSTASHKDGVIMDNYAKVRKKVKPGNPSGSKLYKTITEDSNDDDLMPVPPADRLTSAQVSIIKKWIQQGADDTDCRVPCNSDNTSFSDNIAPLIKDYCYGCHQADNTQGGINLSDYDHIRTFAANGKLLGTIKHTTGYSAMPIAGKKMTDCQIATIQNWIIEGAQNN
;
A
#
# COMPACT_ATOMS: atom_id res chain seq x y z
N CYS A 1 -6.79 -11.71 8.71
CA CYS A 1 -8.13 -11.09 8.55
C CYS A 1 -9.02 -12.04 7.78
N GLU A 2 -10.33 -11.80 7.76
CA GLU A 2 -11.19 -12.48 6.81
C GLU A 2 -10.72 -12.24 5.36
N ASN A 3 -11.03 -13.16 4.46
CA ASN A 3 -10.71 -12.98 3.05
C ASN A 3 -11.30 -11.66 2.54
N ASN A 4 -10.48 -10.86 1.83
CA ASN A 4 -10.81 -9.54 1.27
C ASN A 4 -10.93 -8.35 2.23
N THR A 5 -10.59 -8.48 3.51
CA THR A 5 -10.44 -7.29 4.38
C THR A 5 -9.28 -6.42 3.87
N ILE A 6 -9.54 -5.13 3.63
CA ILE A 6 -8.51 -4.18 3.25
C ILE A 6 -7.69 -3.81 4.48
N SER A 7 -6.37 -3.92 4.37
CA SER A 7 -5.42 -3.46 5.39
C SER A 7 -5.25 -1.95 5.32
N PHE A 8 -5.59 -1.23 6.39
CA PHE A 8 -5.26 0.19 6.48
C PHE A 8 -3.75 0.39 6.42
N GLN A 9 -3.00 -0.38 7.21
CA GLN A 9 -1.56 -0.22 7.36
C GLN A 9 -0.77 -0.51 6.07
N TYR A 10 -1.24 -1.44 5.23
CA TYR A 10 -0.48 -1.92 4.08
C TYR A 10 -1.06 -1.56 2.71
N GLN A 11 -2.37 -1.25 2.65
CA GLN A 11 -3.02 -0.93 1.38
C GLN A 11 -3.47 0.52 1.33
N VAL A 12 -4.04 1.07 2.40
CA VAL A 12 -4.56 2.45 2.40
C VAL A 12 -3.49 3.48 2.72
N LEU A 13 -2.78 3.30 3.85
CA LEU A 13 -1.82 4.28 4.34
C LEU A 13 -0.66 4.54 3.35
N PRO A 14 -0.08 3.53 2.67
CA PRO A 14 0.93 3.78 1.64
C PRO A 14 0.42 4.64 0.48
N ILE A 15 -0.84 4.45 0.04
CA ILE A 15 -1.45 5.31 -0.98
C ILE A 15 -1.53 6.75 -0.49
N LEU A 16 -2.00 6.96 0.74
CA LEU A 16 -2.14 8.31 1.30
C LEU A 16 -0.81 9.00 1.52
N VAL A 17 0.22 8.27 1.97
CA VAL A 17 1.56 8.85 2.15
C VAL A 17 2.22 9.16 0.82
N ALA A 18 2.14 8.25 -0.16
CA ALA A 18 2.71 8.47 -1.48
C ALA A 18 2.11 9.69 -2.21
N ASN A 19 0.79 9.88 -2.09
CA ASN A 19 0.08 10.84 -2.94
C ASN A 19 -0.39 12.10 -2.20
N CYS A 20 -0.34 12.15 -0.86
CA CYS A 20 -0.88 13.26 -0.09
C CYS A 20 0.04 13.74 1.03
N ALA A 21 0.72 12.84 1.72
CA ALA A 21 1.47 13.16 2.94
C ALA A 21 2.96 13.45 2.70
N TYR A 22 3.26 14.36 1.76
CA TYR A 22 4.59 14.88 1.51
C TYR A 22 4.74 16.32 2.02
N SER A 23 5.98 16.81 2.02
CA SER A 23 6.32 18.16 2.50
C SER A 23 5.50 19.24 1.78
N GLY A 24 4.87 20.13 2.53
CA GLY A 24 4.00 21.19 2.01
C GLY A 24 2.54 20.78 1.77
N CYS A 25 2.17 19.51 1.98
CA CYS A 25 0.83 18.99 1.66
C CYS A 25 0.07 18.46 2.87
N HIS A 26 0.01 17.15 3.16
CA HIS A 26 -0.87 16.61 4.22
C HIS A 26 -0.16 15.61 5.14
N SER A 27 1.04 15.95 5.60
CA SER A 27 1.80 15.16 6.58
C SER A 27 1.74 15.77 7.98
N THR A 28 2.09 14.99 8.99
CA THR A 28 2.24 15.45 10.38
C THR A 28 3.30 16.56 10.46
N ALA A 29 4.41 16.42 9.72
CA ALA A 29 5.48 17.41 9.69
C ALA A 29 5.08 18.70 8.94
N SER A 30 4.23 18.60 7.93
CA SER A 30 3.79 19.74 7.11
C SER A 30 2.41 19.45 6.51
N HIS A 31 1.42 20.26 6.87
CA HIS A 31 0.03 20.08 6.46
C HIS A 31 -0.70 21.38 6.12
N LYS A 32 -1.43 21.37 4.99
CA LYS A 32 -2.44 22.36 4.61
C LYS A 32 -3.76 22.09 5.31
N ASP A 33 -4.46 23.15 5.67
CA ASP A 33 -5.82 23.15 6.24
C ASP A 33 -6.01 22.26 7.47
N GLY A 34 -4.94 22.01 8.24
CA GLY A 34 -4.99 21.12 9.40
C GLY A 34 -5.20 19.64 9.05
N VAL A 35 -5.08 19.26 7.77
CA VAL A 35 -5.37 17.91 7.27
C VAL A 35 -4.09 17.08 7.24
N ILE A 36 -4.12 15.94 7.94
CA ILE A 36 -3.00 15.01 8.05
C ILE A 36 -3.45 13.63 7.56
N MET A 37 -2.67 13.03 6.65
CA MET A 37 -2.97 11.78 5.94
C MET A 37 -1.92 10.68 6.14
N ASP A 38 -0.95 10.87 7.04
CA ASP A 38 0.13 9.90 7.32
C ASP A 38 -0.09 9.00 8.54
N ASN A 39 -1.26 9.08 9.18
CA ASN A 39 -1.58 8.18 10.29
C ASN A 39 -3.09 7.95 10.43
N TYR A 40 -3.43 6.77 10.97
CA TYR A 40 -4.81 6.32 11.12
C TYR A 40 -5.67 7.33 11.89
N ALA A 41 -5.22 7.77 13.06
CA ALA A 41 -6.01 8.61 13.96
C ALA A 41 -6.45 9.93 13.31
N LYS A 42 -5.64 10.49 12.40
CA LYS A 42 -5.97 11.71 11.66
C LYS A 42 -6.81 11.41 10.42
N VAL A 43 -6.44 10.40 9.63
CA VAL A 43 -7.20 9.98 8.43
C VAL A 43 -8.64 9.61 8.79
N ARG A 44 -8.83 8.84 9.86
CA ARG A 44 -10.12 8.35 10.31
C ARG A 44 -11.10 9.46 10.69
N LYS A 45 -10.63 10.69 10.99
CA LYS A 45 -11.48 11.87 11.22
C LYS A 45 -12.08 12.45 9.93
N LYS A 46 -11.55 12.09 8.77
CA LYS A 46 -12.03 12.55 7.45
C LYS A 46 -12.94 11.54 6.76
N VAL A 47 -13.27 10.46 7.47
CA VAL A 47 -14.02 9.31 6.97
C VAL A 47 -15.24 9.04 7.85
N LYS A 48 -16.36 8.72 7.20
CA LYS A 48 -17.55 8.13 7.83
C LYS A 48 -17.55 6.63 7.55
N PRO A 49 -17.32 5.76 8.56
CA PRO A 49 -17.39 4.32 8.42
C PRO A 49 -18.64 3.84 7.69
N GLY A 50 -18.49 2.89 6.77
CA GLY A 50 -19.58 2.34 5.98
C GLY A 50 -20.13 3.29 4.90
N ASN A 51 -19.68 4.55 4.84
CA ASN A 51 -20.26 5.57 3.97
C ASN A 51 -19.19 6.36 3.18
N PRO A 52 -18.72 5.84 2.04
CA PRO A 52 -17.79 6.55 1.15
C PRO A 52 -18.32 7.90 0.66
N SER A 53 -19.57 7.98 0.19
CA SER A 53 -20.15 9.25 -0.29
C SER A 53 -20.37 10.26 0.85
N GLY A 54 -20.42 9.81 2.10
CA GLY A 54 -20.44 10.66 3.29
C GLY A 54 -19.05 11.11 3.76
N SER A 55 -17.97 10.56 3.22
CA SER A 55 -16.60 10.76 3.68
C SER A 55 -15.90 11.87 2.89
N LYS A 56 -15.36 12.88 3.59
CA LYS A 56 -14.66 14.01 2.94
C LYS A 56 -13.41 13.51 2.19
N LEU A 57 -12.65 12.57 2.77
CA LEU A 57 -11.51 11.95 2.09
C LEU A 57 -11.91 11.39 0.71
N TYR A 58 -12.96 10.57 0.66
CA TYR A 58 -13.38 9.92 -0.58
C TYR A 58 -13.93 10.92 -1.61
N LYS A 59 -14.75 11.88 -1.17
CA LYS A 59 -15.28 12.93 -2.04
C LYS A 59 -14.17 13.70 -2.75
N THR A 60 -13.24 14.24 -1.98
CA THR A 60 -12.14 15.09 -2.45
C THR A 60 -11.23 14.35 -3.44
N ILE A 61 -10.98 13.05 -3.28
CA ILE A 61 -10.17 12.29 -4.27
C ILE A 61 -10.95 11.93 -5.54
N THR A 62 -12.28 12.03 -5.53
CA THR A 62 -13.16 11.69 -6.67
C THR A 62 -13.84 12.89 -7.32
N GLU A 63 -13.53 14.11 -6.86
CA GLU A 63 -14.17 15.34 -7.33
C GLU A 63 -13.90 15.61 -8.82
N ASP A 64 -14.65 16.51 -9.44
CA ASP A 64 -14.37 16.94 -10.82
C ASP A 64 -12.95 17.52 -10.95
N SER A 65 -12.34 17.36 -12.13
CA SER A 65 -11.00 17.90 -12.42
C SER A 65 -10.88 19.42 -12.27
N ASN A 66 -12.00 20.14 -12.36
CA ASN A 66 -12.05 21.60 -12.29
C ASN A 66 -12.48 22.12 -10.91
N ASP A 67 -12.69 21.24 -9.94
CA ASP A 67 -13.10 21.64 -8.59
C ASP A 67 -11.86 21.95 -7.73
N ASP A 68 -11.90 23.07 -7.02
CA ASP A 68 -10.83 23.52 -6.13
C ASP A 68 -10.62 22.58 -4.91
N ASP A 69 -11.64 21.78 -4.56
CA ASP A 69 -11.56 20.77 -3.51
C ASP A 69 -10.89 19.46 -3.98
N LEU A 70 -10.52 19.33 -5.27
CA LEU A 70 -9.87 18.12 -5.79
C LEU A 70 -8.51 17.90 -5.14
N MET A 71 -8.26 16.65 -4.70
CA MET A 71 -6.95 16.21 -4.24
C MET A 71 -6.52 14.90 -4.91
N PRO A 72 -5.23 14.72 -5.24
CA PRO A 72 -4.14 15.71 -5.13
C PRO A 72 -4.37 16.92 -6.07
N VAL A 73 -3.91 18.11 -5.65
CA VAL A 73 -4.04 19.33 -6.45
C VAL A 73 -3.13 19.23 -7.68
N PRO A 74 -3.60 19.58 -8.89
CA PRO A 74 -2.75 19.69 -10.08
C PRO A 74 -1.52 20.58 -9.80
N PRO A 75 -0.32 20.23 -10.33
CA PRO A 75 -0.06 19.25 -11.37
C PRO A 75 0.19 17.81 -10.87
N ALA A 76 -0.06 17.51 -9.58
CA ALA A 76 0.08 16.14 -9.10
C ALA A 76 -0.95 15.22 -9.78
N ASP A 77 -0.53 14.00 -10.10
CA ASP A 77 -1.39 13.01 -10.73
C ASP A 77 -2.53 12.59 -9.79
N ARG A 78 -3.69 12.29 -10.38
CA ARG A 78 -4.82 11.72 -9.64
C ARG A 78 -4.48 10.29 -9.21
N LEU A 79 -5.13 9.85 -8.14
CA LEU A 79 -5.08 8.43 -7.77
C LEU A 79 -5.66 7.58 -8.90
N THR A 80 -5.10 6.38 -9.06
CA THR A 80 -5.61 5.41 -10.02
C THR A 80 -6.96 4.85 -9.58
N SER A 81 -7.72 4.28 -10.52
CA SER A 81 -9.02 3.66 -10.20
C SER A 81 -8.88 2.52 -9.19
N ALA A 82 -7.77 1.76 -9.22
CA ALA A 82 -7.46 0.74 -8.22
C ALA A 82 -7.18 1.34 -6.84
N GLN A 83 -6.43 2.44 -6.74
CA GLN A 83 -6.17 3.12 -5.47
C GLN A 83 -7.46 3.68 -4.85
N VAL A 84 -8.29 4.35 -5.67
CA VAL A 84 -9.61 4.84 -5.26
C VAL A 84 -10.49 3.67 -4.79
N SER A 85 -10.43 2.53 -5.48
CA SER A 85 -11.20 1.32 -5.12
C SER A 85 -10.76 0.71 -3.79
N ILE A 86 -9.46 0.70 -3.48
CA ILE A 86 -8.92 0.25 -2.18
C ILE A 86 -9.46 1.14 -1.06
N ILE A 87 -9.36 2.46 -1.23
CA ILE A 87 -9.86 3.44 -0.24
C ILE A 87 -11.38 3.29 -0.07
N LYS A 88 -12.13 3.16 -1.17
CA LYS A 88 -13.59 2.95 -1.14
C LYS A 88 -13.95 1.71 -0.32
N LYS A 89 -13.32 0.57 -0.62
CA LYS A 89 -13.60 -0.72 0.04
C LYS A 89 -13.26 -0.66 1.53
N TRP A 90 -12.12 -0.09 1.89
CA TRP A 90 -11.77 0.11 3.30
C TRP A 90 -12.81 0.95 4.05
N ILE A 91 -13.30 2.04 3.45
CA ILE A 91 -14.37 2.85 4.06
C ILE A 91 -15.66 2.04 4.20
N GLN A 92 -16.05 1.28 3.17
CA GLN A 92 -17.23 0.40 3.20
C GLN A 92 -17.13 -0.67 4.29
N GLN A 93 -15.92 -1.16 4.57
CA GLN A 93 -15.64 -2.17 5.59
C GLN A 93 -15.56 -1.62 7.02
N GLY A 94 -15.85 -0.33 7.23
CA GLY A 94 -15.88 0.29 8.57
C GLY A 94 -14.70 1.21 8.86
N ALA A 95 -13.74 1.30 7.94
CA ALA A 95 -12.57 2.18 8.06
C ALA A 95 -11.73 1.94 9.32
N ASP A 96 -11.56 0.67 9.72
CA ASP A 96 -10.80 0.29 10.92
C ASP A 96 -9.28 0.35 10.68
N ASP A 97 -8.51 0.41 11.77
CA ASP A 97 -7.03 0.37 11.76
C ASP A 97 -6.53 -1.07 11.59
N THR A 98 -6.86 -1.64 10.43
CA THR A 98 -6.55 -3.03 10.15
C THR A 98 -5.08 -3.19 9.80
N ASP A 99 -4.47 -4.18 10.45
CA ASP A 99 -3.13 -4.68 10.19
C ASP A 99 -3.29 -6.14 9.74
N CYS A 100 -3.88 -6.31 8.56
CA CYS A 100 -4.19 -7.63 8.03
C CYS A 100 -2.90 -8.34 7.61
N ARG A 101 -2.27 -8.97 8.59
CA ARG A 101 -1.13 -9.84 8.42
C ARG A 101 -1.60 -11.14 7.74
N VAL A 102 -0.93 -11.54 6.66
CA VAL A 102 -0.98 -12.92 6.19
C VAL A 102 -0.39 -13.81 7.30
N PRO A 103 -1.12 -14.83 7.80
CA PRO A 103 -0.57 -15.78 8.75
C PRO A 103 0.76 -16.30 8.22
N CYS A 104 1.82 -16.11 9.00
CA CYS A 104 3.16 -16.37 8.50
C CYS A 104 3.61 -17.77 8.89
N ASN A 105 3.95 -18.56 7.89
CA ASN A 105 4.77 -19.75 8.02
C ASN A 105 5.98 -19.57 7.10
N SER A 106 7.18 -19.45 7.67
CA SER A 106 8.41 -19.29 6.90
C SER A 106 8.80 -20.54 6.12
N ASP A 107 8.23 -21.69 6.46
CA ASP A 107 8.54 -22.99 5.85
C ASP A 107 7.60 -23.32 4.70
N ASN A 108 6.50 -22.57 4.54
CA ASN A 108 5.60 -22.70 3.39
C ASN A 108 5.88 -21.59 2.37
N THR A 109 6.71 -21.91 1.39
CA THR A 109 7.24 -21.00 0.37
C THR A 109 6.47 -21.04 -0.94
N SER A 110 5.32 -21.73 -1.01
CA SER A 110 4.47 -21.78 -2.21
C SER A 110 4.20 -20.38 -2.75
N PHE A 111 4.47 -20.17 -4.03
CA PHE A 111 4.32 -18.86 -4.65
C PHE A 111 2.85 -18.45 -4.67
N SER A 112 1.99 -19.32 -5.17
CA SER A 112 0.56 -19.07 -5.29
C SER A 112 -0.13 -18.92 -3.92
N ASP A 113 0.29 -19.69 -2.91
CA ASP A 113 -0.38 -19.72 -1.61
C ASP A 113 0.15 -18.69 -0.60
N ASN A 114 1.45 -18.34 -0.66
CA ASN A 114 2.08 -17.50 0.37
C ASN A 114 2.81 -16.28 -0.19
N ILE A 115 3.54 -16.40 -1.29
CA ILE A 115 4.32 -15.27 -1.81
C ILE A 115 3.45 -14.26 -2.53
N ALA A 116 2.63 -14.69 -3.49
CA ALA A 116 1.74 -13.81 -4.24
C ALA A 116 0.74 -13.09 -3.32
N PRO A 117 0.12 -13.71 -2.30
CA PRO A 117 -0.68 -13.00 -1.31
C PRO A 117 0.11 -11.95 -0.52
N LEU A 118 1.34 -12.25 -0.08
CA LEU A 118 2.20 -11.28 0.59
C LEU A 118 2.52 -10.08 -0.32
N ILE A 119 2.89 -10.31 -1.58
CA ILE A 119 3.17 -9.22 -2.52
C ILE A 119 1.91 -8.40 -2.80
N LYS A 120 0.76 -9.06 -2.97
CA LYS A 120 -0.53 -8.39 -3.20
C LYS A 120 -0.91 -7.48 -2.04
N ASP A 121 -0.77 -7.95 -0.81
CA ASP A 121 -1.23 -7.21 0.36
C ASP A 121 -0.31 -6.04 0.73
N TYR A 122 1.00 -6.19 0.50
CA TYR A 122 2.01 -5.22 0.94
C TYR A 122 2.54 -4.31 -0.17
N CYS A 123 2.40 -4.69 -1.44
CA CYS A 123 3.04 -3.99 -2.55
C CYS A 123 2.05 -3.37 -3.55
N TYR A 124 0.87 -3.97 -3.76
CA TYR A 124 -0.05 -3.53 -4.84
C TYR A 124 -0.66 -2.14 -4.60
N GLY A 125 -0.61 -1.61 -3.38
CA GLY A 125 -1.01 -0.22 -3.13
C GLY A 125 -0.28 0.78 -4.03
N CYS A 126 0.95 0.44 -4.45
CA CYS A 126 1.84 1.29 -5.25
C CYS A 126 2.54 0.61 -6.45
N HIS A 127 2.60 -0.73 -6.49
CA HIS A 127 3.41 -1.50 -7.46
C HIS A 127 2.58 -2.58 -8.19
N GLN A 128 1.47 -2.21 -8.82
CA GLN A 128 0.61 -3.11 -9.60
C GLN A 128 0.54 -2.66 -11.08
N ALA A 129 -0.07 -3.48 -11.95
CA ALA A 129 -0.06 -3.26 -13.40
C ALA A 129 -0.55 -1.87 -13.84
N ASP A 130 -1.58 -1.35 -13.17
CA ASP A 130 -2.19 -0.04 -13.45
C ASP A 130 -1.70 1.08 -12.52
N ASN A 131 -0.71 0.78 -11.66
CA ASN A 131 -0.10 1.72 -10.73
C ASN A 131 1.36 1.31 -10.49
N THR A 132 2.25 1.78 -11.36
CA THR A 132 3.67 1.40 -11.40
C THR A 132 4.56 2.48 -10.79
N GLN A 133 4.32 2.85 -9.53
CA GLN A 133 5.13 3.87 -8.87
C GLN A 133 6.62 3.46 -8.89
N GLY A 134 7.48 4.40 -9.29
CA GLY A 134 8.91 4.12 -9.50
C GLY A 134 9.23 3.22 -10.71
N GLY A 135 8.28 3.03 -11.63
CA GLY A 135 8.42 2.15 -12.80
C GLY A 135 8.39 0.66 -12.45
N ILE A 136 7.86 0.29 -11.28
CA ILE A 136 7.86 -1.08 -10.76
C ILE A 136 6.46 -1.67 -10.85
N ASN A 137 6.36 -2.84 -11.49
CA ASN A 137 5.18 -3.70 -11.50
C ASN A 137 5.52 -5.00 -10.76
N LEU A 138 4.67 -5.43 -9.82
CA LEU A 138 4.80 -6.71 -9.10
C LEU A 138 3.55 -7.58 -9.25
N SER A 139 2.73 -7.34 -10.29
CA SER A 139 1.44 -8.03 -10.46
C SER A 139 1.51 -9.46 -10.99
N ASP A 140 2.69 -9.90 -11.44
CA ASP A 140 2.93 -11.25 -11.94
C ASP A 140 4.28 -11.82 -11.49
N TYR A 141 4.39 -13.14 -11.62
CA TYR A 141 5.55 -13.90 -11.18
C TYR A 141 6.86 -13.45 -11.85
N ASP A 142 6.87 -13.19 -13.16
CA ASP A 142 8.10 -12.90 -13.90
C ASP A 142 8.73 -11.57 -13.44
N HIS A 143 7.90 -10.55 -13.20
CA HIS A 143 8.37 -9.30 -12.65
C HIS A 143 8.85 -9.47 -11.20
N ILE A 144 8.10 -10.17 -10.34
CA ILE A 144 8.51 -10.43 -8.95
C ILE A 144 9.85 -11.18 -8.94
N ARG A 145 9.99 -12.22 -9.77
CA ARG A 145 11.19 -13.05 -9.89
C ARG A 145 12.41 -12.24 -10.32
N THR A 146 12.22 -11.22 -11.17
CA THR A 146 13.29 -10.31 -11.59
C THR A 146 13.85 -9.50 -10.41
N PHE A 147 12.98 -8.91 -9.58
CA PHE A 147 13.41 -8.17 -8.38
C PHE A 147 13.93 -9.07 -7.26
N ALA A 148 13.45 -10.31 -7.19
CA ALA A 148 14.01 -11.34 -6.33
C ALA A 148 15.44 -11.72 -6.76
N ALA A 149 15.65 -11.95 -8.06
CA ALA A 149 16.94 -12.37 -8.63
C ALA A 149 18.06 -11.35 -8.39
N ASN A 150 17.74 -10.07 -8.53
CA ASN A 150 18.72 -8.98 -8.41
C ASN A 150 18.86 -8.45 -6.98
N GLY A 151 18.23 -9.12 -6.00
CA GLY A 151 18.32 -8.78 -4.58
C GLY A 151 17.56 -7.52 -4.17
N LYS A 152 16.95 -6.77 -5.10
CA LYS A 152 16.20 -5.54 -4.78
C LYS A 152 14.98 -5.84 -3.93
N LEU A 153 14.23 -6.91 -4.21
CA LEU A 153 13.07 -7.27 -3.41
C LEU A 153 13.46 -7.46 -1.94
N LEU A 154 14.47 -8.30 -1.68
CA LEU A 154 14.87 -8.64 -0.32
C LEU A 154 15.56 -7.46 0.40
N GLY A 155 16.43 -6.71 -0.28
CA GLY A 155 17.11 -5.54 0.29
C GLY A 155 16.12 -4.44 0.70
N THR A 156 15.13 -4.19 -0.15
CA THR A 156 14.09 -3.18 0.07
C THR A 156 13.13 -3.54 1.21
N ILE A 157 12.67 -4.79 1.33
CA ILE A 157 11.78 -5.20 2.43
C ILE A 157 12.52 -5.39 3.77
N LYS A 158 13.82 -5.70 3.72
CA LYS A 158 14.68 -5.77 4.92
C LYS A 158 15.08 -4.40 5.44
N HIS A 159 14.94 -3.35 4.65
CA HIS A 159 15.46 -2.01 4.92
C HIS A 159 16.99 -2.02 5.05
N THR A 160 17.65 -2.79 4.19
CA THR A 160 19.12 -2.86 4.14
C THR A 160 19.68 -1.52 3.68
N THR A 161 20.76 -1.05 4.31
CA THR A 161 21.46 0.17 3.88
C THR A 161 21.81 0.14 2.40
N GLY A 162 21.50 1.22 1.67
CA GLY A 162 21.69 1.31 0.22
C GLY A 162 20.48 0.91 -0.61
N TYR A 163 19.41 0.38 0.00
CA TYR A 163 18.13 0.12 -0.65
C TYR A 163 17.06 1.12 -0.19
N SER A 164 16.13 1.47 -1.08
CA SER A 164 14.94 2.24 -0.70
C SER A 164 14.04 1.36 0.16
N ALA A 165 13.82 1.76 1.42
CA ALA A 165 13.01 0.98 2.35
C ALA A 165 11.54 0.93 1.91
N MET A 166 10.96 -0.27 1.87
CA MET A 166 9.53 -0.49 1.63
C MET A 166 8.92 -1.41 2.69
N PRO A 167 7.63 -1.26 3.02
CA PRO A 167 6.72 -0.19 2.56
C PRO A 167 7.15 1.21 3.02
N ILE A 168 6.90 2.26 2.21
CA ILE A 168 7.27 3.66 2.54
C ILE A 168 6.52 4.22 3.76
N ALA A 169 5.38 3.60 4.09
CA ALA A 169 4.51 3.99 5.18
C ALA A 169 3.82 2.76 5.75
N GLY A 170 3.23 2.92 6.93
CA GLY A 170 2.70 1.79 7.69
C GLY A 170 3.81 0.98 8.35
N LYS A 171 3.47 -0.23 8.76
CA LYS A 171 4.42 -1.08 9.47
C LYS A 171 5.37 -1.75 8.49
N LYS A 172 6.61 -1.97 8.93
CA LYS A 172 7.52 -2.89 8.23
C LYS A 172 6.89 -4.29 8.23
N MET A 173 7.12 -5.06 7.16
CA MET A 173 6.85 -6.50 7.16
C MET A 173 7.54 -7.16 8.36
N THR A 174 6.89 -8.14 8.96
CA THR A 174 7.47 -8.86 10.11
C THR A 174 8.64 -9.72 9.68
N ASP A 175 9.56 -10.02 10.59
CA ASP A 175 10.73 -10.88 10.31
C ASP A 175 10.32 -12.23 9.72
N CYS A 176 9.22 -12.81 10.19
CA CYS A 176 8.69 -14.05 9.63
C CYS A 176 8.28 -13.89 8.17
N GLN A 177 7.57 -12.81 7.79
CA GLN A 177 7.12 -12.62 6.40
C GLN A 177 8.29 -12.35 5.46
N ILE A 178 9.28 -11.60 5.95
CA ILE A 178 10.55 -11.40 5.25
C ILE A 178 11.27 -12.75 5.10
N ALA A 179 11.26 -13.61 6.13
CA ALA A 179 11.83 -14.94 6.07
C ALA A 179 11.10 -15.85 5.06
N THR A 180 9.76 -15.80 4.96
CA THR A 180 9.01 -16.53 3.92
C THR A 180 9.48 -16.15 2.51
N ILE A 181 9.61 -14.85 2.22
CA ILE A 181 10.12 -14.38 0.93
C ILE A 181 11.59 -14.78 0.74
N GLN A 182 12.42 -14.66 1.79
CA GLN A 182 13.82 -15.06 1.73
C GLN A 182 13.99 -16.56 1.43
N ASN A 183 13.23 -17.42 2.10
CA ASN A 183 13.30 -18.87 1.93
C ASN A 183 12.84 -19.26 0.53
N TRP A 184 11.75 -18.66 0.04
CA TRP A 184 11.33 -18.84 -1.35
C TRP A 184 12.44 -18.45 -2.34
N ILE A 185 13.15 -17.34 -2.12
CA ILE A 185 14.30 -16.94 -2.96
C ILE A 185 15.43 -17.98 -2.89
N ILE A 186 15.76 -18.48 -1.69
CA ILE A 186 16.80 -19.49 -1.47
C ILE A 186 16.45 -20.80 -2.19
N GLU A 187 15.18 -21.18 -2.22
CA GLU A 187 14.66 -22.39 -2.87
C GLU A 187 14.52 -22.26 -4.41
N GLY A 188 15.04 -21.16 -4.98
CA GLY A 188 15.06 -20.91 -6.41
C GLY A 188 13.95 -19.99 -6.92
N ALA A 189 13.13 -19.46 -6.01
CA ALA A 189 11.97 -18.62 -6.28
C ALA A 189 11.02 -19.29 -7.26
N GLN A 190 10.50 -20.46 -6.89
CA GLN A 190 9.66 -21.32 -7.72
C GLN A 190 8.28 -20.68 -8.00
N ASN A 191 7.65 -21.05 -9.13
CA ASN A 191 6.27 -20.68 -9.44
C ASN A 191 5.36 -21.89 -9.20
N ASN A 192 5.04 -22.16 -7.93
CA ASN A 192 4.28 -23.32 -7.46
C ASN A 192 2.99 -22.95 -6.73
#